data_AF-A0A6M7WW08-F1
#
_entry.id   AF-A0A6M7WW08-F1
#
_cell.length_a   1.000
_cell.length_b   1.000
_cell.length_c   1.000
_cell.angle_alpha   90.00
_cell.angle_beta   90.00
_cell.angle_gamma   90.00
#
_symmetry.space_group_name_H-M   'P 1'
#
loop_
_entity.id
_entity.type
_entity.pdbx_description
1 polymer ?
#
loop_
_entity_poly.entity_id
_entity_poly.type
_entity_poly.pdbx_seq_one_letter_code
_entity_poly.pdbx_strand_id
1 'polypeptide(L)'
;MQTRRAFLTILGLSAVSASSKFACAAAGPTPDVARELNRRPRVASAITWYAPGAANQLAYAQWPAAWKEELKQFFNLLWAGQPLALTDPPPNRCDPSINETLLSADDARHLFLALVAQSLVVEIGKRVPWSIEQDNDASFAALFSPTEMFQFDRHTKLHRVNWSGIAAPPDVASHFLRTQALIGSTRRATIERLLQWCIARLVHFTGNTSNANLERQWQYYGEPPMSRIISGTVATGSNDPPHHITAGCWGTTAFLTAMLRIVNIPVAMEVVFQDPSSKKKAHATPHFVSEDLYLSHGDDPYNLLVRLRPSRTPGQILIGRDRFNQWFRSGDTTDNVGRQPFELALADPPISLLKDYVDDTAKGAMKTGQVWQDYSHYYSAKELDETGLWSRLEQKTAALGGAEAVKKEYRAAFDAVQKSLSEP
;
A
#
# COMPACT_ATOMS: atom_id res chain seq x y z
N MET A 1 -11.42 20.94 -49.74
CA MET A 1 -11.14 19.49 -49.64
C MET A 1 -9.76 19.31 -49.02
N GLN A 2 -9.67 19.20 -47.70
CA GLN A 2 -8.43 18.86 -46.99
C GLN A 2 -8.82 17.99 -45.80
N THR A 3 -8.30 16.77 -45.82
CA THR A 3 -8.67 15.65 -44.97
C THR A 3 -8.12 15.82 -43.55
N ARG A 4 -9.04 15.97 -42.58
CA ARG A 4 -8.73 15.90 -41.16
C ARG A 4 -8.27 14.49 -40.81
N ARG A 5 -7.01 14.36 -40.37
CA ARG A 5 -6.49 13.15 -39.72
C ARG A 5 -7.14 13.00 -38.35
N ALA A 6 -7.97 11.99 -38.19
CA ALA A 6 -8.44 11.52 -36.90
C ALA A 6 -7.29 10.80 -36.20
N PHE A 7 -6.76 11.40 -35.14
CA PHE A 7 -5.96 10.70 -34.13
C PHE A 7 -6.93 9.92 -33.24
N LEU A 8 -7.07 8.62 -33.53
CA LEU A 8 -7.71 7.67 -32.64
C LEU A 8 -6.70 7.32 -31.54
N THR A 9 -6.89 7.90 -30.35
CA THR A 9 -6.22 7.47 -29.13
C THR A 9 -6.85 6.14 -28.71
N ILE A 10 -6.21 5.04 -29.08
CA ILE A 10 -6.51 3.71 -28.55
C ILE A 10 -6.05 3.70 -27.09
N LEU A 11 -6.98 3.90 -26.16
CA LEU A 11 -6.83 3.44 -24.79
C LEU A 11 -6.80 1.91 -24.85
N GLY A 12 -5.59 1.37 -25.00
CA GLY A 12 -5.30 -0.05 -24.94
C GLY A 12 -5.47 -0.58 -23.52
N LEU A 13 -6.72 -0.64 -23.04
CA LEU A 13 -7.17 -1.71 -22.17
C LEU A 13 -7.33 -2.95 -23.06
N SER A 14 -6.20 -3.46 -23.54
CA SER A 14 -6.15 -4.81 -24.08
C SER A 14 -6.50 -5.72 -22.91
N ALA A 15 -7.73 -6.24 -22.93
CA ALA A 15 -8.16 -7.28 -22.02
C ALA A 15 -7.14 -8.41 -22.08
N VAL A 16 -6.28 -8.50 -21.06
CA VAL A 16 -5.53 -9.71 -20.76
C VAL A 16 -6.55 -10.71 -20.24
N SER A 17 -7.33 -11.28 -21.16
CA SER A 17 -8.23 -12.40 -20.89
C SER A 17 -7.44 -13.71 -20.87
N ALA A 18 -6.40 -13.75 -20.05
CA ALA A 18 -5.92 -14.97 -19.44
C ALA A 18 -6.14 -14.82 -17.93
N SER A 19 -7.41 -14.64 -17.55
CA SER A 19 -7.83 -14.98 -16.20
C SER A 19 -7.64 -16.49 -16.10
N SER A 20 -6.44 -16.92 -15.73
CA SER A 20 -6.22 -18.25 -15.17
C SER A 20 -7.22 -18.32 -14.04
N LYS A 21 -8.35 -18.98 -14.31
CA LYS A 21 -9.36 -19.27 -13.29
C LYS A 21 -8.59 -20.01 -12.23
N PHE A 22 -8.20 -19.31 -11.17
CA PHE A 22 -7.96 -19.91 -9.87
C PHE A 22 -9.32 -20.42 -9.42
N ALA A 23 -9.81 -21.45 -10.11
CA ALA A 23 -10.92 -22.24 -9.64
C ALA A 23 -10.45 -22.71 -8.26
N CYS A 24 -11.21 -22.32 -7.23
CA CYS A 24 -11.12 -23.00 -5.95
C CYS A 24 -11.38 -24.48 -6.27
N ALA A 25 -10.32 -25.24 -6.50
CA ALA A 25 -10.41 -26.69 -6.45
C ALA A 25 -11.13 -27.00 -5.14
N ALA A 26 -12.19 -27.81 -5.21
CA ALA A 26 -12.96 -28.17 -4.03
C ALA A 26 -11.97 -28.55 -2.92
N ALA A 27 -11.99 -27.81 -1.81
CA ALA A 27 -11.00 -27.97 -0.77
C ALA A 27 -11.06 -29.43 -0.33
N GLY A 28 -9.96 -30.17 -0.52
CA GLY A 28 -9.84 -31.54 -0.02
C GLY A 28 -10.03 -31.59 1.50
N PRO A 29 -9.98 -32.79 2.12
CA PRO A 29 -10.10 -32.90 3.57
C PRO A 29 -9.12 -31.95 4.27
N THR A 30 -9.62 -31.19 5.24
CA THR A 30 -8.82 -30.17 5.92
C THR A 30 -7.59 -30.80 6.60
N PRO A 31 -6.36 -30.36 6.28
CA PRO A 31 -5.15 -30.86 6.91
C PRO A 31 -5.14 -30.61 8.41
N ASP A 32 -4.42 -31.47 9.15
CA ASP A 32 -4.17 -31.24 10.57
C ASP A 32 -3.07 -30.18 10.73
N VAL A 33 -3.44 -29.00 11.20
CA VAL A 33 -2.52 -27.85 11.30
C VAL A 33 -1.30 -28.13 12.20
N ALA A 34 -1.47 -28.87 13.29
CA ALA A 34 -0.37 -29.15 14.23
C ALA A 34 0.64 -30.11 13.58
N ARG A 35 0.16 -31.15 12.90
CA ARG A 35 1.00 -32.05 12.12
C ARG A 35 1.72 -31.33 10.98
N GLU A 36 1.04 -30.40 10.28
CA GLU A 36 1.65 -29.63 9.20
C GLU A 36 2.71 -28.64 9.69
N LEU A 37 2.51 -28.03 10.87
CA LEU A 37 3.51 -27.19 11.52
C LEU A 37 4.71 -27.99 12.05
N ASN A 38 4.51 -29.20 12.56
CA ASN A 38 5.61 -30.09 12.96
C ASN A 38 6.51 -30.47 11.78
N ARG A 39 5.96 -30.54 10.56
CA ARG A 39 6.73 -30.77 9.32
C ARG A 39 7.46 -29.52 8.84
N ARG A 40 7.15 -28.33 9.39
CA ARG A 40 7.69 -27.03 8.99
C ARG A 40 8.24 -26.27 10.20
N PRO A 41 9.29 -26.79 10.85
CA PRO A 41 9.79 -26.24 12.11
C PRO A 41 10.18 -24.76 12.02
N ARG A 42 10.72 -24.30 10.88
CA ARG A 42 11.06 -22.87 10.67
C ARG A 42 9.83 -21.96 10.70
N VAL A 43 8.75 -22.36 10.03
CA VAL A 43 7.48 -21.61 10.05
C VAL A 43 6.88 -21.63 11.45
N ALA A 44 6.84 -22.81 12.10
CA ALA A 44 6.34 -22.95 13.46
C ALA A 44 7.13 -22.10 14.47
N SER A 45 8.46 -22.02 14.35
CA SER A 45 9.29 -21.21 15.25
C SER A 45 9.14 -19.71 15.03
N ALA A 46 8.78 -19.29 13.81
CA ALA A 46 8.58 -17.88 13.48
C ALA A 46 7.22 -17.34 13.92
N ILE A 47 6.23 -18.22 14.13
CA ILE A 47 4.92 -17.83 14.66
C ILE A 47 5.06 -17.55 16.15
N THR A 48 5.01 -16.28 16.52
CA THR A 48 5.13 -15.81 17.90
C THR A 48 3.93 -14.97 18.32
N TRP A 49 3.60 -14.94 19.61
CA TRP A 49 2.57 -14.05 20.15
C TRP A 49 2.93 -13.61 21.56
N TYR A 50 2.49 -12.42 22.00
CA TYR A 50 2.71 -11.94 23.36
C TYR A 50 2.16 -12.92 24.40
N ALA A 51 2.97 -13.25 25.40
CA ALA A 51 2.55 -14.07 26.53
C ALA A 51 1.39 -13.40 27.30
N PRO A 52 0.49 -14.16 27.92
CA PRO A 52 -0.61 -13.58 28.69
C PRO A 52 -0.10 -12.61 29.77
N GLY A 53 -0.48 -11.33 29.67
CA GLY A 53 -0.09 -10.30 30.64
C GLY A 53 1.39 -9.92 30.64
N ALA A 54 2.18 -10.33 29.65
CA ALA A 54 3.61 -10.03 29.57
C ALA A 54 4.03 -9.59 28.15
N ALA A 55 5.07 -8.77 28.09
CA ALA A 55 5.60 -8.26 26.82
C ALA A 55 6.50 -9.27 26.08
N ASN A 56 6.88 -10.38 26.74
CA ASN A 56 7.68 -11.43 26.11
C ASN A 56 6.80 -12.21 25.13
N GLN A 57 7.36 -12.59 23.99
CA GLN A 57 6.66 -13.41 23.02
C GLN A 57 6.91 -14.90 23.27
N LEU A 58 5.87 -15.72 23.10
CA LEU A 58 5.94 -17.18 23.07
C LEU A 58 5.91 -17.65 21.63
N ALA A 59 6.82 -18.55 21.27
CA ALA A 59 6.74 -19.26 19.99
C ALA A 59 5.58 -20.26 20.00
N TYR A 60 5.06 -20.65 18.83
CA TYR A 60 3.92 -21.57 18.68
C TYR A 60 4.03 -22.82 19.56
N ALA A 61 5.21 -23.43 19.66
CA ALA A 61 5.45 -24.60 20.48
C ALA A 61 5.03 -24.40 21.97
N GLN A 62 5.27 -23.19 22.49
CA GLN A 62 5.03 -22.77 23.87
C GLN A 62 3.60 -22.25 24.11
N TRP A 63 2.78 -22.12 23.06
CA TRP A 63 1.44 -21.57 23.21
C TRP A 63 0.53 -22.46 24.07
N PRO A 64 -0.36 -21.86 24.89
CA PRO A 64 -1.46 -22.57 25.54
C PRO A 64 -2.30 -23.38 24.53
N ALA A 65 -2.85 -24.51 24.99
CA ALA A 65 -3.67 -25.38 24.16
C ALA A 65 -4.87 -24.65 23.53
N ALA A 66 -5.50 -23.73 24.26
CA ALA A 66 -6.62 -22.91 23.77
C ALA A 66 -6.24 -22.09 22.52
N TRP A 67 -5.05 -21.48 22.47
CA TRP A 67 -4.61 -20.70 21.31
C TRP A 67 -4.35 -21.57 20.09
N LYS A 68 -3.81 -22.78 20.30
CA LYS A 68 -3.59 -23.76 19.23
C LYS A 68 -4.92 -24.25 18.65
N GLU A 69 -5.93 -24.45 19.49
CA GLU A 69 -7.27 -24.85 19.05
C GLU A 69 -7.98 -23.70 18.30
N GLU A 70 -7.85 -22.45 18.75
CA GLU A 70 -8.38 -21.30 18.01
C GLU A 70 -7.72 -21.13 16.64
N LEU A 71 -6.38 -21.25 16.54
CA LEU A 71 -5.67 -21.24 15.26
C LEU A 71 -6.23 -22.31 14.32
N LYS A 72 -6.47 -23.52 14.84
CA LYS A 72 -7.06 -24.63 14.10
C LYS A 72 -8.50 -24.32 13.64
N GLN A 73 -9.31 -23.69 14.48
CA GLN A 73 -10.67 -23.28 14.10
C GLN A 73 -10.66 -22.27 12.95
N PHE A 74 -9.86 -21.21 13.04
CA PHE A 74 -9.71 -20.25 11.94
C PHE A 74 -9.15 -20.89 10.67
N PHE A 75 -8.15 -21.77 10.81
CA PHE A 75 -7.61 -22.53 9.67
C PHE A 75 -8.70 -23.37 8.99
N ASN A 76 -9.52 -24.09 9.75
CA ASN A 76 -10.58 -24.93 9.20
C ASN A 76 -11.63 -24.11 8.44
N LEU A 77 -12.05 -22.95 8.99
CA LEU A 77 -13.00 -22.06 8.33
C LEU A 77 -12.44 -21.50 7.02
N LEU A 78 -11.22 -20.95 7.05
CA LEU A 78 -10.56 -20.39 5.87
C LEU A 78 -10.21 -21.46 4.82
N TRP A 79 -9.87 -22.67 5.26
CA TRP A 79 -9.66 -23.82 4.38
C TRP A 79 -10.94 -24.14 3.60
N ALA A 80 -12.08 -24.17 4.30
CA ALA A 80 -13.40 -24.38 3.72
C ALA A 80 -13.98 -23.14 2.99
N GLY A 81 -13.25 -22.02 2.95
CA GLY A 81 -13.72 -20.77 2.35
C GLY A 81 -14.90 -20.13 3.07
N GLN A 82 -15.07 -20.42 4.36
CA GLN A 82 -16.12 -19.87 5.21
C GLN A 82 -15.70 -18.52 5.81
N PRO A 83 -16.67 -17.62 6.05
CA PRO A 83 -16.38 -16.34 6.69
C PRO A 83 -15.94 -16.53 8.14
N LEU A 84 -15.15 -15.57 8.63
CA LEU A 84 -14.74 -15.55 10.02
C LEU A 84 -15.69 -14.68 10.86
N ALA A 85 -15.99 -15.13 12.09
CA ALA A 85 -16.77 -14.36 13.06
C ALA A 85 -15.88 -13.35 13.82
N LEU A 86 -15.12 -12.53 13.09
CA LEU A 86 -14.34 -11.44 13.66
C LEU A 86 -15.13 -10.12 13.59
N THR A 87 -15.05 -9.31 14.64
CA THR A 87 -15.57 -7.94 14.61
C THR A 87 -14.71 -7.10 13.67
N ASP A 88 -15.34 -6.43 12.70
CA ASP A 88 -14.65 -5.61 11.70
C ASP A 88 -15.36 -4.26 11.47
N PRO A 89 -14.69 -3.12 11.74
CA PRO A 89 -13.42 -3.04 12.46
C PRO A 89 -13.56 -3.46 13.94
N PRO A 90 -12.51 -4.00 14.58
CA PRO A 90 -12.51 -4.20 16.03
C PRO A 90 -12.77 -2.88 16.77
N PRO A 91 -13.44 -2.87 17.93
CA PRO A 91 -13.70 -1.62 18.65
C PRO A 91 -12.41 -0.95 19.14
N ASN A 92 -12.24 0.33 18.85
CA ASN A 92 -11.17 1.14 19.46
C ASN A 92 -11.45 1.27 20.97
N ARG A 93 -10.46 0.94 21.80
CA ARG A 93 -10.48 1.04 23.26
C ARG A 93 -9.80 2.31 23.78
N CYS A 94 -9.23 3.13 22.89
CA CYS A 94 -8.65 4.40 23.26
C CYS A 94 -9.73 5.43 23.60
N ASP A 95 -9.37 6.42 24.42
CA ASP A 95 -10.22 7.58 24.67
C ASP A 95 -10.44 8.35 23.34
N PRO A 96 -11.68 8.69 22.95
CA PRO A 96 -11.95 9.43 21.71
C PRO A 96 -11.33 10.83 21.61
N SER A 97 -10.70 11.36 22.67
CA SER A 97 -9.87 12.58 22.62
C SER A 97 -8.41 12.33 22.24
N ILE A 98 -7.97 11.07 22.27
CA ILE A 98 -6.60 10.65 21.93
C ILE A 98 -6.61 10.03 20.53
N ASN A 99 -5.79 10.55 19.63
CA ASN A 99 -5.65 10.02 18.28
C ASN A 99 -4.75 8.77 18.27
N GLU A 100 -5.28 7.67 18.78
CA GLU A 100 -4.63 6.36 18.80
C GLU A 100 -5.67 5.25 18.59
N THR A 101 -5.22 4.09 18.13
CA THR A 101 -6.04 2.87 18.12
C THR A 101 -5.46 1.83 19.05
N LEU A 102 -6.22 1.53 20.10
CA LEU A 102 -5.89 0.51 21.08
C LEU A 102 -6.92 -0.62 20.98
N LEU A 103 -6.46 -1.84 20.77
CA LEU A 103 -7.32 -3.03 20.72
C LEU A 103 -7.25 -3.77 22.05
N SER A 104 -8.34 -4.48 22.38
CA SER A 104 -8.30 -5.44 23.48
C SER A 104 -7.31 -6.57 23.17
N ALA A 105 -6.83 -7.27 24.20
CA ALA A 105 -5.94 -8.42 24.01
C ALA A 105 -6.59 -9.52 23.16
N ASP A 106 -7.90 -9.74 23.30
CA ASP A 106 -8.62 -10.75 22.53
C ASP A 106 -8.80 -10.34 21.07
N ASP A 107 -9.20 -9.08 20.81
CA ASP A 107 -9.37 -8.59 19.43
C ASP A 107 -8.04 -8.65 18.65
N ALA A 108 -6.94 -8.20 19.27
CA ALA A 108 -5.62 -8.23 18.63
C ALA A 108 -5.12 -9.67 18.37
N ARG A 109 -5.31 -10.56 19.34
CA ARG A 109 -4.91 -11.98 19.25
C ARG A 109 -5.73 -12.73 18.21
N HIS A 110 -7.06 -12.56 18.19
CA HIS A 110 -7.91 -13.22 17.21
C HIS A 110 -7.57 -12.75 15.78
N LEU A 111 -7.36 -11.45 15.57
CA LEU A 111 -6.95 -10.93 14.26
C LEU A 111 -5.59 -11.50 13.84
N PHE A 112 -4.61 -11.55 14.75
CA PHE A 112 -3.31 -12.15 14.49
C PHE A 112 -3.42 -13.64 14.12
N LEU A 113 -4.13 -14.44 14.93
CA LEU A 113 -4.31 -15.87 14.69
C LEU A 113 -5.03 -16.14 13.37
N ALA A 114 -6.02 -15.32 13.00
CA ALA A 114 -6.69 -15.43 11.71
C ALA A 114 -5.74 -15.17 10.53
N LEU A 115 -4.86 -14.18 10.63
CA LEU A 115 -3.86 -13.88 9.59
C LEU A 115 -2.79 -14.97 9.49
N VAL A 116 -2.35 -15.55 10.62
CA VAL A 116 -1.49 -16.74 10.64
C VAL A 116 -2.21 -17.92 9.98
N ALA A 117 -3.47 -18.18 10.33
CA ALA A 117 -4.27 -19.24 9.72
C ALA A 117 -4.39 -19.06 8.21
N GLN A 118 -4.67 -17.85 7.72
CA GLN A 118 -4.71 -17.55 6.28
C GLN A 118 -3.39 -17.88 5.60
N SER A 119 -2.28 -17.46 6.19
CA SER A 119 -0.93 -17.70 5.64
C SER A 119 -0.65 -19.20 5.53
N LEU A 120 -1.05 -19.98 6.54
CA LEU A 120 -0.95 -21.44 6.54
C LEU A 120 -1.88 -22.09 5.51
N VAL A 121 -3.10 -21.59 5.34
CA VAL A 121 -4.05 -22.07 4.32
C VAL A 121 -3.47 -21.88 2.92
N VAL A 122 -2.83 -20.73 2.66
CA VAL A 122 -2.18 -20.45 1.38
C VAL A 122 -0.98 -21.37 1.15
N GLU A 123 -0.13 -21.56 2.16
CA GLU A 123 1.10 -22.36 2.05
C GLU A 123 0.81 -23.87 1.94
N ILE A 124 0.02 -24.41 2.87
CA ILE A 124 -0.31 -25.84 2.91
C ILE A 124 -1.18 -26.23 1.72
N GLY A 125 -2.13 -25.35 1.36
CA GLY A 125 -3.03 -25.57 0.23
C GLY A 125 -2.41 -25.25 -1.12
N LYS A 126 -1.17 -24.73 -1.16
CA LYS A 126 -0.49 -24.26 -2.39
C LYS A 126 -1.42 -23.39 -3.25
N ARG A 127 -2.13 -22.45 -2.60
CA ARG A 127 -3.15 -21.59 -3.25
C ARG A 127 -2.55 -20.52 -4.17
N VAL A 128 -1.23 -20.38 -4.14
CA VAL A 128 -0.43 -19.48 -4.98
C VAL A 128 0.78 -20.26 -5.51
N PRO A 129 1.39 -19.83 -6.63
CA PRO A 129 2.50 -20.55 -7.26
C PRO A 129 3.87 -20.35 -6.57
N TRP A 130 3.92 -19.57 -5.49
CA TRP A 130 5.11 -19.40 -4.64
C TRP A 130 4.92 -20.08 -3.28
N SER A 131 6.02 -20.22 -2.54
CA SER A 131 6.04 -20.80 -1.20
C SER A 131 6.93 -19.98 -0.27
N ILE A 132 6.53 -19.90 1.00
CA ILE A 132 7.32 -19.23 2.05
C ILE A 132 8.37 -20.14 2.69
N GLU A 133 8.45 -21.42 2.32
CA GLU A 133 9.40 -22.35 2.96
C GLU A 133 10.87 -21.95 2.76
N GLN A 134 11.15 -21.24 1.67
CA GLN A 134 12.48 -20.74 1.30
C GLN A 134 12.71 -19.28 1.71
N ASP A 135 11.72 -18.64 2.33
CA ASP A 135 11.85 -17.26 2.76
C ASP A 135 12.83 -17.14 3.95
N ASN A 136 13.38 -15.93 4.11
CA ASN A 136 14.33 -15.60 5.18
C ASN A 136 13.60 -15.15 6.46
N ASP A 137 14.36 -14.89 7.52
CA ASP A 137 13.78 -14.53 8.82
C ASP A 137 13.08 -13.16 8.79
N ALA A 138 13.51 -12.23 7.93
CA ALA A 138 12.84 -10.94 7.76
C ALA A 138 11.46 -11.11 7.11
N SER A 139 11.35 -11.97 6.10
CA SER A 139 10.07 -12.36 5.52
C SER A 139 9.14 -13.02 6.54
N PHE A 140 9.69 -13.89 7.39
CA PHE A 140 8.91 -14.51 8.46
C PHE A 140 8.49 -13.50 9.53
N ALA A 141 9.33 -12.53 9.89
CA ALA A 141 8.93 -11.45 10.78
C ALA A 141 7.75 -10.66 10.18
N ALA A 142 7.86 -10.26 8.90
CA ALA A 142 6.81 -9.55 8.17
C ALA A 142 5.49 -10.32 8.09
N LEU A 143 5.50 -11.66 8.07
CA LEU A 143 4.29 -12.48 8.03
C LEU A 143 3.76 -12.87 9.41
N PHE A 144 4.63 -13.22 10.36
CA PHE A 144 4.28 -13.95 11.57
C PHE A 144 4.68 -13.28 12.89
N SER A 145 5.35 -12.13 12.87
CA SER A 145 5.64 -11.41 14.10
C SER A 145 4.49 -10.45 14.47
N PRO A 146 4.03 -10.46 15.73
CA PRO A 146 3.03 -9.52 16.18
C PRO A 146 3.55 -8.09 16.27
N THR A 147 4.87 -7.86 16.32
CA THR A 147 5.45 -6.50 16.35
C THR A 147 5.23 -5.74 15.06
N GLU A 148 5.06 -6.45 13.95
CA GLU A 148 4.74 -5.86 12.65
C GLU A 148 3.28 -5.41 12.56
N MET A 149 2.46 -5.70 13.59
CA MET A 149 1.03 -5.38 13.61
C MET A 149 0.62 -4.59 14.84
N PHE A 150 1.25 -4.87 15.98
CA PHE A 150 0.84 -4.37 17.29
C PHE A 150 2.03 -4.09 18.18
N GLN A 151 1.93 -2.99 18.94
CA GLN A 151 2.77 -2.73 20.08
C GLN A 151 1.98 -3.00 21.36
N PHE A 152 2.45 -3.94 22.18
CA PHE A 152 1.84 -4.21 23.48
C PHE A 152 2.16 -3.09 24.47
N ASP A 153 1.13 -2.45 25.02
CA ASP A 153 1.26 -1.45 26.08
C ASP A 153 1.12 -2.13 27.45
N ARG A 154 2.21 -2.11 28.22
CA ARG A 154 2.26 -2.73 29.55
C ARG A 154 1.36 -2.03 30.58
N HIS A 155 1.08 -0.74 30.42
CA HIS A 155 0.31 0.04 31.38
C HIS A 155 -1.19 -0.23 31.22
N THR A 156 -1.68 -0.16 29.99
CA THR A 156 -3.10 -0.37 29.69
C THR A 156 -3.44 -1.84 29.45
N LYS A 157 -2.43 -2.69 29.21
CA LYS A 157 -2.59 -4.09 28.74
C LYS A 157 -3.34 -4.20 27.41
N LEU A 158 -3.40 -3.11 26.65
CA LEU A 158 -3.99 -3.03 25.33
C LEU A 158 -2.90 -3.18 24.26
N HIS A 159 -3.34 -3.43 23.04
CA HIS A 159 -2.47 -3.53 21.88
C HIS A 159 -2.67 -2.30 21.00
N ARG A 160 -1.67 -1.43 20.96
CA ARG A 160 -1.64 -0.33 20.01
C ARG A 160 -1.47 -0.91 18.61
N VAL A 161 -2.36 -0.55 17.70
CA VAL A 161 -2.18 -0.88 16.28
C VAL A 161 -0.91 -0.18 15.80
N ASN A 162 0.02 -0.97 15.27
CA ASN A 162 1.23 -0.43 14.69
C ASN A 162 0.90 0.09 13.28
N TRP A 163 1.60 1.12 12.84
CA TRP A 163 1.71 1.46 11.41
C TRP A 163 0.51 2.07 10.68
N SER A 164 -0.41 2.72 11.38
CA SER A 164 -1.51 3.44 10.76
C SER A 164 -2.43 2.64 9.85
N GLY A 165 -2.78 1.43 10.29
CA GLY A 165 -3.83 0.65 9.64
C GLY A 165 -4.21 -0.64 10.36
N ILE A 166 -5.51 -0.97 10.36
CA ILE A 166 -6.03 -2.21 10.97
C ILE A 166 -6.33 -3.22 9.87
N ALA A 167 -5.62 -4.35 9.84
CA ALA A 167 -5.87 -5.40 8.86
C ALA A 167 -7.34 -5.86 8.91
N ALA A 168 -7.94 -6.06 7.73
CA ALA A 168 -9.28 -6.65 7.61
C ALA A 168 -9.24 -8.15 7.97
N PRO A 169 -10.38 -8.75 8.33
CA PRO A 169 -10.51 -10.20 8.37
C PRO A 169 -9.96 -10.85 7.09
N PRO A 170 -9.14 -11.92 7.18
CA PRO A 170 -8.50 -12.50 6.01
C PRO A 170 -9.45 -12.97 4.91
N ASP A 171 -10.65 -13.45 5.25
CA ASP A 171 -11.68 -13.84 4.30
C ASP A 171 -12.19 -12.64 3.47
N VAL A 172 -12.38 -11.49 4.11
CA VAL A 172 -12.77 -10.22 3.46
C VAL A 172 -11.66 -9.75 2.50
N ALA A 173 -10.42 -9.66 2.99
CA ALA A 173 -9.29 -9.22 2.16
C ALA A 173 -8.99 -10.21 1.02
N SER A 174 -9.10 -11.52 1.27
CA SER A 174 -8.91 -12.55 0.25
C SER A 174 -10.01 -12.52 -0.81
N HIS A 175 -11.25 -12.22 -0.41
CA HIS A 175 -12.34 -11.98 -1.36
C HIS A 175 -12.02 -10.80 -2.26
N PHE A 176 -11.63 -9.65 -1.69
CA PHE A 176 -11.24 -8.46 -2.45
C PHE A 176 -10.12 -8.73 -3.48
N LEU A 177 -9.01 -9.36 -3.06
CA LEU A 177 -7.91 -9.66 -3.98
C LEU A 177 -8.33 -10.55 -5.16
N ARG A 178 -9.28 -11.48 -4.93
CA ARG A 178 -9.81 -12.36 -5.99
C ARG A 178 -10.78 -11.62 -6.90
N THR A 179 -11.74 -10.88 -6.35
CA THR A 179 -12.76 -10.19 -7.16
C THR A 179 -12.16 -9.08 -8.01
N GLN A 180 -11.09 -8.44 -7.52
CA GLN A 180 -10.31 -7.45 -8.27
C GLN A 180 -9.21 -8.07 -9.15
N ALA A 181 -9.12 -9.40 -9.23
CA ALA A 181 -8.14 -10.15 -10.03
C ALA A 181 -6.66 -9.75 -9.76
N LEU A 182 -6.35 -9.37 -8.52
CA LEU A 182 -5.05 -8.80 -8.14
C LEU A 182 -3.97 -9.86 -7.94
N ILE A 183 -4.34 -11.13 -7.76
CA ILE A 183 -3.39 -12.24 -7.60
C ILE A 183 -2.82 -12.63 -8.97
N GLY A 184 -1.52 -12.39 -9.16
CA GLY A 184 -0.77 -12.71 -10.37
C GLY A 184 -0.18 -14.13 -10.36
N SER A 185 0.54 -14.46 -11.44
CA SER A 185 1.27 -15.74 -11.57
C SER A 185 2.61 -15.76 -10.82
N THR A 186 3.07 -14.63 -10.30
CA THR A 186 4.27 -14.48 -9.48
C THR A 186 4.02 -13.48 -8.35
N ARG A 187 4.91 -13.46 -7.36
CA ARG A 187 4.88 -12.43 -6.29
C ARG A 187 4.99 -11.04 -6.88
N ARG A 188 5.97 -10.80 -7.77
CA ARG A 188 6.14 -9.54 -8.50
C ARG A 188 4.89 -9.11 -9.26
N ALA A 189 4.26 -10.00 -10.03
CA ALA A 189 3.05 -9.67 -10.77
C ALA A 189 1.89 -9.29 -9.85
N THR A 190 1.80 -9.92 -8.67
CA THR A 190 0.78 -9.59 -7.66
C THR A 190 1.03 -8.22 -7.03
N ILE A 191 2.28 -7.90 -6.70
CA ILE A 191 2.69 -6.58 -6.20
C ILE A 191 2.34 -5.51 -7.23
N GLU A 192 2.73 -5.70 -8.49
CA GLU A 192 2.45 -4.74 -9.56
C GLU A 192 0.95 -4.54 -9.80
N ARG A 193 0.14 -5.62 -9.77
CA ARG A 193 -1.32 -5.51 -9.90
C ARG A 193 -1.95 -4.73 -8.75
N LEU A 194 -1.55 -5.00 -7.51
CA LEU A 194 -2.06 -4.26 -6.36
C LEU A 194 -1.64 -2.78 -6.43
N LEU A 195 -0.39 -2.50 -6.80
CA LEU A 195 0.07 -1.12 -7.02
C LEU A 195 -0.68 -0.45 -8.18
N GLN A 196 -1.00 -1.16 -9.25
CA GLN A 196 -1.82 -0.62 -10.33
C GLN A 196 -3.22 -0.23 -9.85
N TRP A 197 -3.81 -1.06 -8.98
CA TRP A 197 -5.07 -0.74 -8.32
C TRP A 197 -4.90 0.51 -7.44
N CYS A 198 -3.82 0.62 -6.67
CA CYS A 198 -3.51 1.83 -5.88
C CYS A 198 -3.39 3.09 -6.75
N ILE A 199 -2.68 2.99 -7.88
CA ILE A 199 -2.54 4.07 -8.86
C ILE A 199 -3.91 4.50 -9.36
N ALA A 200 -4.84 3.57 -9.62
CA ALA A 200 -6.16 3.89 -10.14
C ALA A 200 -7.16 4.37 -9.09
N ARG A 201 -7.09 3.88 -7.84
CA ARG A 201 -8.21 3.93 -6.88
C ARG A 201 -7.92 4.63 -5.55
N LEU A 202 -6.68 4.62 -5.06
CA LEU A 202 -6.40 5.16 -3.73
C LEU A 202 -6.36 6.69 -3.70
N VAL A 203 -6.73 7.30 -2.58
CA VAL A 203 -6.52 8.73 -2.35
C VAL A 203 -5.93 8.96 -0.96
N HIS A 204 -5.15 10.03 -0.83
CA HIS A 204 -4.70 10.51 0.46
C HIS A 204 -5.87 11.15 1.21
N PHE A 205 -6.04 10.88 2.50
CA PHE A 205 -7.05 11.56 3.30
C PHE A 205 -6.80 13.07 3.38
N THR A 206 -7.85 13.87 3.57
CA THR A 206 -7.73 15.32 3.68
C THR A 206 -8.07 15.80 5.09
N GLY A 207 -7.52 16.95 5.48
CA GLY A 207 -7.75 17.56 6.80
C GLY A 207 -6.71 17.17 7.86
N ASN A 208 -7.03 17.47 9.12
CA ASN A 208 -6.16 17.14 10.26
C ASN A 208 -6.37 15.71 10.75
N THR A 209 -5.51 15.21 11.63
CA THR A 209 -5.64 13.87 12.22
C THR A 209 -6.52 13.86 13.48
N SER A 210 -7.54 14.72 13.56
CA SER A 210 -8.48 14.67 14.70
C SER A 210 -9.40 13.46 14.57
N ASN A 211 -9.76 12.84 15.68
CA ASN A 211 -10.67 11.67 15.70
C ASN A 211 -12.00 11.93 15.00
N ALA A 212 -12.54 13.16 15.07
CA ALA A 212 -13.73 13.54 14.32
C ALA A 212 -13.52 13.50 12.79
N ASN A 213 -12.34 13.91 12.31
CA ASN A 213 -12.01 13.77 10.89
C ASN A 213 -11.81 12.30 10.51
N LEU A 214 -11.11 11.51 11.34
CA LEU A 214 -10.89 10.09 11.04
C LEU A 214 -12.23 9.32 11.01
N GLU A 215 -13.11 9.55 11.98
CA GLU A 215 -14.48 9.02 11.98
C GLU A 215 -15.26 9.46 10.73
N ARG A 216 -15.15 10.73 10.33
CA ARG A 216 -15.78 11.21 9.10
C ARG A 216 -15.27 10.48 7.86
N GLN A 217 -13.96 10.25 7.75
CA GLN A 217 -13.34 9.65 6.56
C GLN A 217 -13.52 8.14 6.51
N TRP A 218 -13.36 7.43 7.64
CA TRP A 218 -13.32 5.96 7.67
C TRP A 218 -14.48 5.31 8.42
N GLN A 219 -15.40 6.11 8.98
CA GLN A 219 -16.44 5.62 9.91
C GLN A 219 -15.80 4.86 11.08
N TYR A 220 -14.63 5.35 11.49
CA TYR A 220 -13.82 4.80 12.56
C TYR A 220 -12.85 5.86 13.13
N TYR A 221 -13.00 6.20 14.40
CA TYR A 221 -12.12 7.13 15.10
C TYR A 221 -10.80 6.45 15.46
N GLY A 222 -9.81 6.56 14.57
CA GLY A 222 -8.49 5.99 14.76
C GLY A 222 -7.84 5.60 13.44
N GLU A 223 -6.92 4.66 13.51
CA GLU A 223 -6.20 4.15 12.35
C GLU A 223 -7.15 3.46 11.37
N PRO A 224 -6.97 3.65 10.06
CA PRO A 224 -7.94 3.23 9.06
C PRO A 224 -8.07 1.71 9.01
N PRO A 225 -9.30 1.17 9.14
CA PRO A 225 -9.55 -0.24 8.88
C PRO A 225 -9.41 -0.56 7.40
N MET A 226 -8.63 -1.58 7.05
CA MET A 226 -8.43 -1.97 5.65
C MET A 226 -9.74 -2.39 4.98
N SER A 227 -10.71 -2.90 5.74
CA SER A 227 -12.06 -3.21 5.28
C SER A 227 -12.82 -1.98 4.79
N ARG A 228 -12.62 -0.83 5.45
CA ARG A 228 -13.14 0.48 5.03
C ARG A 228 -12.39 1.00 3.80
N ILE A 229 -11.07 0.86 3.75
CA ILE A 229 -10.27 1.26 2.58
C ILE A 229 -10.69 0.49 1.33
N ILE A 230 -10.76 -0.85 1.36
CA ILE A 230 -11.12 -1.67 0.19
C ILE A 230 -12.58 -1.47 -0.24
N SER A 231 -13.50 -1.23 0.71
CA SER A 231 -14.91 -0.99 0.38
C SER A 231 -15.15 0.41 -0.15
N GLY A 232 -14.24 1.33 0.13
CA GLY A 232 -14.43 2.76 -0.06
C GLY A 232 -15.39 3.34 0.98
N THR A 233 -15.24 4.62 1.26
CA THR A 233 -16.08 5.34 2.22
C THR A 233 -16.57 6.66 1.63
N VAL A 234 -17.80 7.04 1.99
CA VAL A 234 -18.31 8.39 1.76
C VAL A 234 -18.08 9.17 3.03
N ALA A 235 -17.39 10.31 2.92
CA ALA A 235 -17.16 11.18 4.05
C ALA A 235 -18.51 11.68 4.61
N THR A 236 -18.76 11.52 5.91
CA THR A 236 -20.03 11.91 6.52
C THR A 236 -20.37 13.38 6.21
N GLY A 237 -21.55 13.60 5.62
CA GLY A 237 -22.01 14.93 5.19
C GLY A 237 -21.56 15.35 3.78
N SER A 238 -20.82 14.51 3.06
CA SER A 238 -20.52 14.70 1.64
C SER A 238 -21.53 14.00 0.74
N ASN A 239 -21.72 14.55 -0.46
CA ASN A 239 -22.42 13.90 -1.58
C ASN A 239 -21.44 13.25 -2.57
N ASP A 240 -20.16 13.19 -2.23
CA ASP A 240 -19.14 12.56 -3.04
C ASP A 240 -19.38 11.04 -3.14
N PRO A 241 -18.95 10.42 -4.24
CA PRO A 241 -18.92 8.97 -4.35
C PRO A 241 -17.96 8.36 -3.31
N PRO A 242 -18.11 7.06 -2.98
CA PRO A 242 -17.18 6.38 -2.09
C PRO A 242 -15.75 6.45 -2.63
N HIS A 243 -14.78 6.71 -1.76
CA HIS A 243 -13.36 6.75 -2.11
C HIS A 243 -12.55 5.78 -1.25
N HIS A 244 -11.50 5.21 -1.84
CA HIS A 244 -10.55 4.33 -1.14
C HIS A 244 -9.46 5.18 -0.47
N ILE A 245 -9.73 5.65 0.74
CA ILE A 245 -8.93 6.68 1.42
C ILE A 245 -7.89 6.03 2.34
N THR A 246 -6.62 6.41 2.23
CA THR A 246 -5.53 5.98 3.13
C THR A 246 -5.04 7.11 4.02
N ALA A 247 -4.44 6.76 5.17
CA ALA A 247 -3.78 7.69 6.09
C ALA A 247 -2.39 8.15 5.57
N GLY A 248 -2.31 8.54 4.30
CA GLY A 248 -1.05 8.91 3.65
C GLY A 248 -0.03 7.78 3.62
N CYS A 249 1.26 8.13 3.64
CA CYS A 249 2.32 7.16 3.36
C CYS A 249 2.36 5.99 4.36
N TRP A 250 2.03 6.25 5.63
CA TRP A 250 1.89 5.23 6.66
C TRP A 250 0.72 4.29 6.37
N GLY A 251 -0.47 4.86 6.13
CA GLY A 251 -1.67 4.07 5.81
C GLY A 251 -1.55 3.28 4.51
N THR A 252 -0.93 3.84 3.46
CA THR A 252 -0.73 3.13 2.19
C THR A 252 0.27 1.99 2.33
N THR A 253 1.35 2.20 3.08
CA THR A 253 2.31 1.13 3.36
C THR A 253 1.65 0.01 4.17
N ALA A 254 0.86 0.34 5.21
CA ALA A 254 0.10 -0.65 5.96
C ALA A 254 -0.95 -1.38 5.12
N PHE A 255 -1.61 -0.69 4.19
CA PHE A 255 -2.54 -1.29 3.24
C PHE A 255 -1.83 -2.34 2.37
N LEU A 256 -0.69 -2.00 1.77
CA LEU A 256 0.10 -2.92 0.97
C LEU A 256 0.56 -4.13 1.80
N THR A 257 1.03 -3.91 3.04
CA THR A 257 1.43 -4.98 3.96
C THR A 257 0.27 -5.90 4.31
N ALA A 258 -0.88 -5.35 4.68
CA ALA A 258 -2.05 -6.12 5.07
C ALA A 258 -2.59 -6.95 3.90
N MET A 259 -2.69 -6.37 2.70
CA MET A 259 -3.21 -7.06 1.52
C MET A 259 -2.25 -8.14 1.01
N LEU A 260 -0.96 -7.86 0.90
CA LEU A 260 0.01 -8.81 0.36
C LEU A 260 0.28 -10.00 1.31
N ARG A 261 0.14 -9.79 2.63
CA ARG A 261 0.18 -10.88 3.63
C ARG A 261 -0.86 -11.96 3.36
N ILE A 262 -2.05 -11.62 2.85
CA ILE A 262 -3.15 -12.57 2.58
C ILE A 262 -2.76 -13.67 1.58
N VAL A 263 -1.76 -13.39 0.75
CA VAL A 263 -1.25 -14.29 -0.28
C VAL A 263 0.24 -14.62 -0.05
N ASN A 264 0.72 -14.55 1.19
CA ASN A 264 2.08 -14.92 1.56
C ASN A 264 3.16 -14.13 0.80
N ILE A 265 2.93 -12.84 0.57
CA ILE A 265 3.96 -11.91 0.09
C ILE A 265 4.36 -11.01 1.27
N PRO A 266 5.56 -11.20 1.84
CA PRO A 266 6.04 -10.42 2.98
C PRO A 266 6.34 -8.98 2.54
N VAL A 267 5.81 -8.03 3.30
CA VAL A 267 6.12 -6.60 3.15
C VAL A 267 6.51 -6.07 4.52
N ALA A 268 7.70 -5.47 4.61
CA ALA A 268 8.12 -4.74 5.79
C ALA A 268 7.81 -3.25 5.60
N MET A 269 7.49 -2.57 6.69
CA MET A 269 7.44 -1.11 6.70
C MET A 269 8.83 -0.56 7.00
N GLU A 270 9.39 0.19 6.06
CA GLU A 270 10.61 0.94 6.28
C GLU A 270 10.26 2.36 6.72
N VAL A 271 10.82 2.78 7.84
CA VAL A 271 10.74 4.18 8.29
C VAL A 271 11.95 4.93 7.76
N VAL A 272 11.69 5.96 6.95
CA VAL A 272 12.69 6.86 6.40
C VAL A 272 12.49 8.26 6.96
N PHE A 273 13.57 9.00 7.13
CA PHE A 273 13.53 10.34 7.73
C PHE A 273 13.98 11.36 6.70
N GLN A 274 13.10 12.31 6.37
CA GLN A 274 13.47 13.46 5.54
C GLN A 274 14.48 14.36 6.26
N ASP A 275 14.53 14.29 7.59
CA ASP A 275 15.48 15.02 8.42
C ASP A 275 15.93 14.08 9.53
N PRO A 276 17.16 13.54 9.46
CA PRO A 276 17.68 12.62 10.48
C PRO A 276 17.65 13.20 11.89
N SER A 277 17.64 14.53 12.04
CA SER A 277 17.59 15.20 13.34
C SER A 277 16.16 15.29 13.92
N SER A 278 15.13 15.01 13.12
CA SER A 278 13.73 15.18 13.50
C SER A 278 12.87 13.96 13.22
N LYS A 279 12.48 13.27 14.29
CA LYS A 279 11.46 12.20 14.23
C LYS A 279 10.09 12.69 13.73
N LYS A 280 9.84 14.00 13.72
CA LYS A 280 8.59 14.59 13.23
C LYS A 280 8.46 14.56 11.71
N LYS A 281 9.55 14.28 10.98
CA LYS A 281 9.58 14.14 9.52
C LYS A 281 9.83 12.69 9.09
N ALA A 282 9.31 11.76 9.87
CA ALA A 282 9.35 10.34 9.55
C ALA A 282 8.26 10.00 8.53
N HIS A 283 8.62 9.22 7.53
CA HIS A 283 7.74 8.69 6.51
C HIS A 283 7.84 7.18 6.46
N ALA A 284 6.78 6.55 5.97
CA ALA A 284 6.77 5.12 5.70
C ALA A 284 6.89 4.82 4.21
N THR A 285 7.56 3.73 3.90
CA THR A 285 7.59 3.14 2.57
C THR A 285 7.61 1.61 2.66
N PRO A 286 6.93 0.89 1.75
CA PRO A 286 6.98 -0.57 1.73
C PRO A 286 8.32 -1.09 1.21
N HIS A 287 8.81 -2.15 1.86
CA HIS A 287 9.84 -3.04 1.35
C HIS A 287 9.22 -4.41 1.07
N PHE A 288 9.12 -4.74 -0.22
CA PHE A 288 8.62 -6.03 -0.71
C PHE A 288 9.71 -7.10 -0.55
N VAL A 289 9.82 -7.67 0.66
CA VAL A 289 11.00 -8.41 1.15
C VAL A 289 11.44 -9.55 0.22
N SER A 290 10.50 -10.34 -0.30
CA SER A 290 10.83 -11.47 -1.19
C SER A 290 11.36 -11.07 -2.56
N GLU A 291 11.08 -9.84 -2.99
CA GLU A 291 11.48 -9.32 -4.31
C GLU A 291 12.60 -8.29 -4.20
N ASP A 292 12.99 -7.91 -2.99
CA ASP A 292 14.03 -6.90 -2.70
C ASP A 292 13.80 -5.55 -3.37
N LEU A 293 12.53 -5.13 -3.36
CA LEU A 293 12.04 -3.94 -4.05
C LEU A 293 11.34 -3.01 -3.05
N TYR A 294 11.35 -1.73 -3.36
CA TYR A 294 10.87 -0.66 -2.50
C TYR A 294 10.06 0.35 -3.29
N LEU A 295 9.24 1.13 -2.60
CA LEU A 295 8.87 2.47 -3.08
C LEU A 295 9.81 3.52 -2.48
N SER A 296 9.86 4.71 -3.07
CA SER A 296 10.56 5.84 -2.45
C SER A 296 9.70 6.51 -1.37
N HIS A 297 8.39 6.29 -1.43
CA HIS A 297 7.42 6.74 -0.44
C HIS A 297 6.11 5.97 -0.57
N GLY A 298 5.36 5.84 0.53
CA GLY A 298 4.05 5.19 0.51
C GLY A 298 3.02 5.88 -0.40
N ASP A 299 3.17 7.19 -0.69
CA ASP A 299 2.21 7.93 -1.53
C ASP A 299 2.54 7.89 -3.03
N ASP A 300 3.69 7.31 -3.41
CA ASP A 300 4.14 7.21 -4.81
C ASP A 300 3.04 6.72 -5.76
N PRO A 301 2.22 5.68 -5.44
CA PRO A 301 1.23 5.17 -6.37
C PRO A 301 0.18 6.21 -6.80
N TYR A 302 -0.22 7.13 -5.92
CA TYR A 302 -1.26 8.12 -6.24
C TYR A 302 -0.75 9.54 -6.44
N ASN A 303 0.56 9.71 -6.58
CA ASN A 303 1.15 10.96 -7.03
C ASN A 303 0.66 11.32 -8.45
N LEU A 304 0.34 12.59 -8.70
CA LEU A 304 -0.13 13.03 -10.02
C LEU A 304 0.93 12.85 -11.13
N LEU A 305 2.23 12.84 -10.79
CA LEU A 305 3.32 12.52 -11.72
C LEU A 305 3.33 11.04 -12.15
N VAL A 306 2.67 10.18 -11.37
CA VAL A 306 2.48 8.76 -11.67
C VAL A 306 1.18 8.52 -12.44
N ARG A 307 0.09 9.21 -12.04
CA ARG A 307 -1.26 9.00 -12.57
C ARG A 307 -1.49 9.61 -13.94
N LEU A 308 -1.02 10.83 -14.13
CA LEU A 308 -1.40 11.61 -15.30
C LEU A 308 -0.48 11.35 -16.49
N ARG A 309 -1.02 11.52 -17.70
CA ARG A 309 -0.39 11.08 -18.95
C ARG A 309 1.00 11.71 -19.17
N PRO A 310 2.05 10.94 -19.52
CA PRO A 310 2.04 9.48 -19.61
C PRO A 310 2.02 8.86 -18.21
N SER A 311 1.02 8.00 -17.96
CA SER A 311 0.92 7.31 -16.68
C SER A 311 2.08 6.34 -16.51
N ARG A 312 2.56 6.18 -15.29
CA ARG A 312 3.63 5.23 -14.97
C ARG A 312 3.05 3.86 -14.69
N THR A 313 3.76 2.84 -15.14
CA THR A 313 3.49 1.48 -14.73
C THR A 313 3.96 1.25 -13.30
N PRO A 314 3.33 0.34 -12.55
CA PRO A 314 3.80 -0.08 -11.23
C PRO A 314 5.28 -0.47 -11.20
N GLY A 315 5.74 -1.12 -12.28
CA GLY A 315 7.11 -1.57 -12.37
C GLY A 315 8.14 -0.43 -12.38
N GLN A 316 7.77 0.74 -12.93
CA GLN A 316 8.63 1.91 -13.01
C GLN A 316 8.77 2.65 -11.68
N ILE A 317 7.74 2.64 -10.83
CA ILE A 317 7.78 3.34 -9.53
C ILE A 317 8.50 2.53 -8.44
N LEU A 318 8.82 1.27 -8.72
CA LEU A 318 9.60 0.41 -7.82
C LEU A 318 11.09 0.66 -7.99
N ILE A 319 11.82 0.71 -6.88
CA ILE A 319 13.28 0.85 -6.85
C ILE A 319 13.91 -0.39 -6.19
N GLY A 320 15.10 -0.77 -6.65
CA GLY A 320 15.87 -1.87 -6.04
C GLY A 320 16.64 -1.43 -4.80
N ARG A 321 17.12 -2.41 -4.01
CA ARG A 321 17.89 -2.21 -2.79
C ARG A 321 19.04 -1.21 -2.91
N ASP A 322 19.85 -1.29 -3.97
CA ASP A 322 21.02 -0.40 -4.11
C ASP A 322 20.61 1.07 -4.20
N ARG A 323 19.55 1.37 -4.97
CA ARG A 323 19.00 2.73 -5.08
C ARG A 323 18.37 3.16 -3.76
N PHE A 324 17.63 2.27 -3.09
CA PHE A 324 17.07 2.55 -1.78
C PHE A 324 18.17 2.87 -0.75
N ASN A 325 19.24 2.08 -0.70
CA ASN A 325 20.37 2.31 0.20
C ASN A 325 21.09 3.62 -0.12
N GLN A 326 21.33 3.90 -1.40
CA GLN A 326 21.91 5.17 -1.83
C GLN A 326 21.08 6.36 -1.32
N TRP A 327 19.76 6.28 -1.39
CA TRP A 327 18.86 7.36 -1.00
C TRP A 327 18.61 7.47 0.51
N PHE A 328 18.55 6.35 1.24
CA PHE A 328 18.05 6.34 2.62
C PHE A 328 19.01 5.77 3.67
N ARG A 329 20.16 5.23 3.27
CA ARG A 329 21.11 4.56 4.18
C ARG A 329 22.53 5.10 4.12
N SER A 330 23.04 5.45 2.95
CA SER A 330 24.44 5.87 2.76
C SER A 330 24.62 7.27 2.19
N GLY A 331 23.56 7.87 1.63
CA GLY A 331 23.60 9.22 1.07
C GLY A 331 23.06 10.29 2.03
N ASP A 332 22.99 11.52 1.52
CA ASP A 332 22.16 12.54 2.14
C ASP A 332 20.69 12.09 2.04
N THR A 333 20.11 11.72 3.19
CA THR A 333 18.73 11.23 3.24
C THR A 333 17.73 12.39 3.22
N THR A 334 18.21 13.63 3.32
CA THR A 334 17.33 14.77 3.17
C THR A 334 16.73 14.74 1.78
N ASP A 335 15.42 14.90 1.73
CA ASP A 335 14.68 15.05 0.49
C ASP A 335 14.72 13.86 -0.49
N ASN A 336 14.85 12.60 -0.06
CA ASN A 336 14.63 11.45 -0.97
C ASN A 336 13.21 10.84 -0.90
N VAL A 337 12.38 11.35 -0.01
CA VAL A 337 11.00 10.91 0.18
C VAL A 337 10.17 11.28 -1.05
N GLY A 338 9.67 10.28 -1.77
CA GLY A 338 8.83 10.49 -2.95
C GLY A 338 9.61 10.83 -4.21
N ARG A 339 10.94 10.64 -4.19
CA ARG A 339 11.85 11.01 -5.28
C ARG A 339 11.61 10.25 -6.59
N GLN A 340 11.23 8.98 -6.54
CA GLN A 340 11.14 8.14 -7.74
C GLN A 340 10.11 8.68 -8.77
N PRO A 341 8.88 9.10 -8.39
CA PRO A 341 7.98 9.83 -9.28
C PRO A 341 8.61 11.03 -9.99
N PHE A 342 9.43 11.83 -9.29
CA PHE A 342 10.12 12.99 -9.85
C PHE A 342 11.23 12.59 -10.84
N GLU A 343 12.05 11.59 -10.51
CA GLU A 343 13.06 11.03 -11.43
C GLU A 343 12.45 10.55 -12.75
N LEU A 344 11.29 9.87 -12.67
CA LEU A 344 10.56 9.44 -13.85
C LEU A 344 9.99 10.64 -14.64
N ALA A 345 9.43 11.63 -13.95
CA ALA A 345 8.89 12.85 -14.55
C ALA A 345 9.97 13.72 -15.19
N LEU A 346 11.20 13.73 -14.67
CA LEU A 346 12.35 14.32 -15.33
C LEU A 346 12.57 13.65 -16.68
N ALA A 347 12.67 12.32 -16.71
CA ALA A 347 12.91 11.55 -17.93
C ALA A 347 11.84 11.81 -19.01
N ASP A 348 10.57 11.83 -18.62
CA ASP A 348 9.43 11.88 -19.53
C ASP A 348 8.26 12.71 -18.96
N PRO A 349 8.27 14.05 -19.07
CA PRO A 349 7.33 14.91 -18.34
C PRO A 349 5.85 14.58 -18.57
N PRO A 350 5.05 14.38 -17.49
CA PRO A 350 3.61 14.21 -17.58
C PRO A 350 2.86 15.53 -17.72
N ILE A 351 1.58 15.44 -18.09
CA ILE A 351 0.71 16.58 -18.38
C ILE A 351 0.49 17.48 -17.17
N SER A 352 0.57 16.96 -15.93
CA SER A 352 0.61 17.76 -14.70
C SER A 352 1.82 18.69 -14.69
N LEU A 353 3.02 18.14 -14.91
CA LEU A 353 4.25 18.92 -14.89
C LEU A 353 4.29 19.94 -16.04
N LEU A 354 3.76 19.59 -17.21
CA LEU A 354 3.58 20.54 -18.30
C LEU A 354 2.60 21.66 -17.94
N LYS A 355 1.50 21.34 -17.21
CA LYS A 355 0.54 22.33 -16.73
C LYS A 355 1.18 23.30 -15.72
N ASP A 356 2.09 22.83 -14.86
CA ASP A 356 2.82 23.72 -13.96
C ASP A 356 3.83 24.59 -14.71
N TYR A 357 4.55 24.01 -15.68
CA TYR A 357 5.46 24.77 -16.55
C TYR A 357 4.77 25.91 -17.31
N VAL A 358 3.61 25.67 -17.91
CA VAL A 358 2.89 26.72 -18.67
C VAL A 358 2.35 27.82 -17.75
N ASP A 359 1.94 27.47 -16.53
CA ASP A 359 1.48 28.45 -15.54
C ASP A 359 2.64 29.28 -14.98
N ASP A 360 3.81 28.67 -14.74
CA ASP A 360 5.02 29.37 -14.34
C ASP A 360 5.52 30.31 -15.45
N THR A 361 5.48 29.85 -16.71
CA THR A 361 5.86 30.65 -17.88
C THR A 361 4.95 31.88 -18.01
N ALA A 362 3.64 31.71 -17.86
CA ALA A 362 2.67 32.81 -17.91
C ALA A 362 2.90 33.87 -16.81
N LYS A 363 3.53 33.48 -15.69
CA LYS A 363 3.90 34.37 -14.58
C LYS A 363 5.33 34.92 -14.69
N GLY A 364 6.10 34.53 -15.71
CA GLY A 364 7.53 34.86 -15.79
C GLY A 364 8.40 34.20 -14.73
N ALA A 365 7.94 33.07 -14.16
CA ALA A 365 8.53 32.40 -13.00
C ALA A 365 9.11 31.01 -13.36
N MET A 366 9.51 30.76 -14.60
CA MET A 366 9.92 29.42 -15.07
C MET A 366 10.95 28.73 -14.16
N LYS A 367 11.93 29.46 -13.62
CA LYS A 367 13.00 28.92 -12.75
C LYS A 367 12.84 29.22 -11.27
N THR A 368 11.68 29.75 -10.86
CA THR A 368 11.39 30.13 -9.46
C THR A 368 9.99 29.73 -9.01
N GLY A 369 9.15 29.26 -9.93
CA GLY A 369 7.77 28.85 -9.75
C GLY A 369 7.62 27.42 -9.27
N GLN A 370 6.45 26.84 -9.50
CA GLN A 370 6.08 25.53 -8.97
C GLN A 370 7.02 24.42 -9.45
N VAL A 371 7.39 24.41 -10.73
CA VAL A 371 8.30 23.39 -11.27
C VAL A 371 9.64 23.43 -10.53
N TRP A 372 10.20 24.62 -10.30
CA TRP A 372 11.45 24.73 -9.55
C TRP A 372 11.27 24.31 -8.08
N GLN A 373 10.20 24.75 -7.41
CA GLN A 373 9.94 24.40 -6.01
C GLN A 373 9.90 22.89 -5.82
N ASP A 374 9.16 22.19 -6.68
CA ASP A 374 9.03 20.74 -6.65
C ASP A 374 10.37 20.00 -6.82
N TYR A 375 11.26 20.50 -7.68
CA TYR A 375 12.55 19.85 -7.96
C TYR A 375 13.71 20.33 -7.07
N SER A 376 13.59 21.50 -6.45
CA SER A 376 14.68 22.13 -5.67
C SER A 376 15.09 21.32 -4.44
N HIS A 377 14.24 20.40 -4.01
CA HIS A 377 14.51 19.40 -2.97
C HIS A 377 15.53 18.35 -3.38
N TYR A 378 15.58 17.99 -4.67
CA TYR A 378 16.40 16.89 -5.17
C TYR A 378 17.60 17.35 -6.01
N TYR A 379 17.53 18.57 -6.55
CA TYR A 379 18.47 19.12 -7.52
C TYR A 379 18.79 20.58 -7.20
N SER A 380 20.06 20.94 -7.30
CA SER A 380 20.44 22.34 -7.44
C SER A 380 19.95 22.91 -8.78
N ALA A 381 19.87 24.24 -8.90
CA ALA A 381 19.42 24.89 -10.14
C ALA A 381 20.32 24.52 -11.32
N LYS A 382 21.63 24.37 -11.08
CA LYS A 382 22.60 23.96 -12.09
C LYS A 382 22.37 22.51 -12.51
N GLU A 383 22.23 21.57 -11.57
CA GLU A 383 21.98 20.17 -11.91
C GLU A 383 20.67 20.01 -12.67
N LEU A 384 19.61 20.71 -12.26
CA LEU A 384 18.32 20.66 -12.94
C LEU A 384 18.42 21.20 -14.38
N ASP A 385 19.15 22.30 -14.59
CA ASP A 385 19.44 22.82 -15.94
C ASP A 385 20.19 21.77 -16.79
N GLU A 386 21.17 21.08 -16.22
CA GLU A 386 21.96 20.04 -16.88
C GLU A 386 21.14 18.78 -17.24
N THR A 387 20.04 18.50 -16.54
CA THR A 387 19.11 17.43 -16.93
C THR A 387 18.38 17.71 -18.25
N GLY A 388 18.40 18.96 -18.73
CA GLY A 388 17.61 19.37 -19.90
C GLY A 388 16.09 19.32 -19.68
N LEU A 389 15.63 19.41 -18.43
CA LEU A 389 14.19 19.41 -18.10
C LEU A 389 13.45 20.52 -18.85
N TRP A 390 13.93 21.77 -18.77
CA TRP A 390 13.26 22.94 -19.34
C TRP A 390 13.03 22.81 -20.85
N SER A 391 14.06 22.39 -21.59
CA SER A 391 13.95 22.18 -23.03
C SER A 391 12.94 21.08 -23.37
N ARG A 392 12.86 20.00 -22.57
CA ARG A 392 11.85 18.94 -22.78
C ARG A 392 10.43 19.43 -22.50
N LEU A 393 10.23 20.23 -21.45
CA LEU A 393 8.94 20.84 -21.14
C LEU A 393 8.48 21.77 -22.26
N GLU A 394 9.37 22.61 -22.77
CA GLU A 394 9.10 23.50 -23.91
C GLU A 394 8.73 22.70 -25.16
N GLN A 395 9.56 21.72 -25.55
CA GLN A 395 9.32 20.90 -26.74
C GLN A 395 8.01 20.12 -26.66
N LYS A 396 7.72 19.48 -25.52
CA LYS A 396 6.45 18.76 -25.33
C LYS A 396 5.24 19.69 -25.33
N THR A 397 5.36 20.86 -24.72
CA THR A 397 4.30 21.88 -24.75
C THR A 397 4.01 22.32 -26.19
N ALA A 398 5.05 22.61 -26.98
CA ALA A 398 4.90 22.94 -28.39
C ALA A 398 4.27 21.80 -29.20
N ALA A 399 4.71 20.55 -28.97
CA ALA A 399 4.18 19.37 -29.65
C ALA A 399 2.69 19.10 -29.36
N LEU A 400 2.19 19.49 -28.18
CA LEU A 400 0.77 19.41 -27.83
C LEU A 400 -0.08 20.56 -28.43
N GLY A 401 0.54 21.58 -29.01
CA GLY A 401 -0.16 22.76 -29.56
C GLY A 401 -0.15 23.97 -28.63
N GLY A 402 0.78 24.05 -27.67
CA GLY A 402 0.97 25.19 -26.79
C GLY A 402 0.18 25.13 -25.47
N ALA A 403 0.22 26.24 -24.72
CA ALA A 403 -0.27 26.29 -23.34
C ALA A 403 -1.76 25.94 -23.17
N GLU A 404 -2.63 26.43 -24.06
CA GLU A 404 -4.06 26.17 -23.97
C GLU A 404 -4.40 24.69 -24.24
N ALA A 405 -3.65 24.04 -25.14
CA ALA A 405 -3.80 22.61 -25.38
C ALA A 405 -3.34 21.78 -24.17
N VAL A 406 -2.24 22.17 -23.53
CA VAL A 406 -1.77 21.55 -22.28
C VAL A 406 -2.82 21.64 -21.18
N LYS A 407 -3.38 22.83 -20.93
CA LYS A 407 -4.43 23.02 -19.90
C LYS A 407 -5.68 22.19 -20.18
N LYS A 408 -6.09 22.10 -21.46
CA LYS A 408 -7.24 21.28 -21.88
C LYS A 408 -6.97 19.79 -21.66
N GLU A 409 -5.82 19.27 -22.08
CA GLU A 409 -5.45 17.87 -21.88
C GLU A 409 -5.27 17.52 -20.39
N TYR A 410 -4.70 18.44 -19.60
CA TYR A 410 -4.61 18.29 -18.15
C TYR A 410 -6.00 18.13 -17.53
N ARG A 411 -6.94 19.04 -17.84
CA ARG A 411 -8.31 18.97 -17.32
C ARG A 411 -8.98 17.65 -17.71
N ALA A 412 -8.90 17.26 -18.98
CA ALA A 412 -9.47 15.99 -19.44
C ALA A 412 -8.85 14.77 -18.73
N ALA A 413 -7.52 14.76 -18.52
CA ALA A 413 -6.84 13.68 -17.80
C ALA A 413 -7.20 13.67 -16.31
N PHE A 414 -7.30 14.85 -15.67
CA PHE A 414 -7.68 14.98 -14.27
C PHE A 414 -9.12 14.54 -14.03
N ASP A 415 -10.06 14.99 -14.88
CA ASP A 415 -11.47 14.58 -14.80
C ASP A 415 -11.63 13.07 -15.00
N ALA A 416 -10.84 12.46 -15.88
CA ALA A 416 -10.82 11.00 -16.06
C ALA A 416 -10.33 10.27 -14.80
N VAL A 417 -9.31 10.79 -14.12
CA VAL A 417 -8.84 10.26 -12.83
C VAL A 417 -9.95 10.40 -11.78
N GLN A 418 -10.55 11.59 -11.62
CA GLN A 418 -11.63 11.81 -10.66
C GLN A 418 -12.81 10.86 -10.90
N LYS A 419 -13.18 10.66 -12.16
CA LYS A 419 -14.19 9.66 -12.53
C LYS A 419 -13.77 8.26 -12.10
N SER A 420 -12.55 7.82 -12.40
CA SER A 420 -12.09 6.47 -12.01
C SER A 420 -12.04 6.25 -10.50
N LEU A 421 -11.82 7.30 -9.70
CA LEU A 421 -11.84 7.28 -8.24
C LEU A 421 -13.26 7.13 -7.65
N SER A 422 -14.28 7.39 -8.47
CA SER A 422 -15.70 7.29 -8.10
C SER A 422 -16.36 5.98 -8.50
N GLU A 423 -15.70 5.19 -9.35
CA GLU A 423 -16.22 3.90 -9.80
C GLU A 423 -16.04 2.84 -8.69
N PRO A 424 -17.02 1.93 -8.50
CA PRO A 424 -16.95 0.88 -7.49
C PRO A 424 -15.89 -0.19 -7.80
#